data_AF-A0A8J9VI65-F1
#
_entry.id   AF-A0A8J9VI65-F1
#
_cell.length_a   1.000
_cell.length_b   1.000
_cell.length_c   1.000
_cell.angle_alpha   90.00
_cell.angle_beta   90.00
_cell.angle_gamma   90.00
#
_symmetry.space_group_name_H-M   'P 1'
#
loop_
_entity.id
_entity.type
_entity.pdbx_description
1 polymer ?
#
loop_
_entity_poly.entity_id
_entity_poly.type
_entity_poly.pdbx_seq_one_letter_code
_entity_poly.pdbx_strand_id
1 'polypeptide(L)' 'MDKRQLIGSATRYIAGRHAVQTVYWRRAGDDTKGLVKTTKMTFFGKNEGANKVDTAEMFARVRDRYA' A
#
# COMPACT_ATOMS: atom_id res chain seq x y z
N MET A 1 -12.20 -1.31 -12.44
CA MET A 1 -11.67 -2.45 -11.66
C MET A 1 -12.79 -3.47 -11.58
N ASP A 2 -12.60 -4.69 -12.08
CA ASP A 2 -13.62 -5.73 -11.92
C ASP A 2 -13.70 -6.14 -10.44
N LYS A 3 -14.85 -5.89 -9.82
CA LYS A 3 -15.10 -6.22 -8.42
C LYS A 3 -14.98 -7.72 -8.16
N ARG A 4 -15.12 -8.56 -9.19
CA ARG A 4 -15.06 -10.03 -9.09
C ARG A 4 -13.67 -10.59 -8.80
N GLN A 5 -12.61 -9.78 -8.92
CA GLN A 5 -11.24 -10.23 -8.66
C GLN A 5 -10.75 -9.94 -7.23
N LEU A 6 -11.49 -9.18 -6.42
CA LEU A 6 -11.09 -8.85 -5.05
C LEU A 6 -11.40 -10.02 -4.11
N ILE A 7 -10.39 -10.50 -3.39
CA ILE A 7 -10.51 -11.58 -2.39
C ILE A 7 -10.68 -10.99 -1.00
N GLY A 8 -9.96 -9.91 -0.70
CA GLY A 8 -10.07 -9.24 0.60
C GLY A 8 -9.24 -7.97 0.68
N SER A 9 -9.41 -7.24 1.79
CA SER A 9 -8.64 -6.04 2.07
C SER A 9 -8.36 -5.86 3.56
N ALA A 10 -7.24 -5.22 3.89
CA ALA A 10 -6.89 -4.82 5.24
C ALA A 10 -6.42 -3.37 5.23
N THR A 11 -6.99 -2.57 6.13
CA THR A 11 -6.66 -1.15 6.27
C THR A 11 -6.04 -0.92 7.64
N ARG A 12 -4.93 -0.19 7.70
CA ARG A 12 -4.33 0.25 8.96
C ARG A 12 -3.98 1.73 8.90
N TYR A 13 -4.19 2.41 10.03
CA TYR A 13 -3.63 3.73 10.26
C TYR A 13 -2.18 3.59 10.74
N ILE A 14 -1.30 4.44 10.20
CA ILE A 14 0.10 4.51 10.61
C ILE A 14 0.28 5.81 11.40
N ALA A 15 0.19 5.69 12.72
CA ALA A 15 0.50 6.77 13.65
C ALA A 15 1.92 7.30 13.38
N GLY A 16 2.10 8.63 13.45
CA GLY A 16 3.36 9.31 13.11
C GLY A 16 3.56 9.61 11.62
N ARG A 17 2.82 8.96 10.71
CA ARG A 17 2.81 9.29 9.27
C ARG A 17 1.53 9.98 8.81
N HIS A 18 0.57 10.13 9.71
CA HIS A 18 -0.78 10.63 9.41
C HIS A 18 -1.34 9.98 8.13
N ALA A 19 -1.15 8.67 7.98
CA ALA A 19 -1.45 7.98 6.73
C ALA A 19 -2.21 6.69 6.97
N VAL A 20 -3.06 6.34 6.01
CA VAL A 20 -3.76 5.06 5.93
C VAL A 20 -3.13 4.23 4.83
N GLN A 21 -2.79 2.99 5.19
CA GLN A 21 -2.39 1.97 4.24
C GLN A 21 -3.55 0.98 4.06
N THR A 22 -3.94 0.74 2.81
CA THR A 22 -4.87 -0.33 2.46
C THR A 22 -4.17 -1.32 1.56
N VAL A 23 -4.22 -2.59 1.96
CA VAL A 23 -3.76 -3.73 1.17
C VAL A 23 -4.97 -4.44 0.60
N TYR A 24 -4.89 -4.84 -0.66
CA TYR A 24 -5.89 -5.63 -1.36
C TYR A 24 -5.25 -6.93 -1.85
N TRP A 25 -5.90 -8.06 -1.55
CA TRP A 25 -5.59 -9.35 -2.14
C TRP A 25 -6.56 -9.59 -3.28
N ARG A 26 -6.02 -9.88 -4.46
CA ARG A 26 -6.82 -10.12 -5.66
C ARG A 26 -6.39 -11.41 -6.33
N ARG A 27 -7.33 -12.04 -7.03
CA ARG A 27 -6.99 -13.11 -7.97
C ARG A 27 -6.14 -12.48 -9.08
N ALA A 28 -5.06 -13.13 -9.48
CA ALA A 28 -4.42 -12.78 -10.73
C ALA A 28 -5.44 -13.01 -11.88
N GLY A 29 -5.38 -12.19 -12.93
CA GLY A 29 -6.37 -12.20 -14.02
C GLY A 29 -6.44 -13.53 -14.75
N ASP A 30 -7.33 -13.60 -15.74
CA ASP A 30 -7.95 -14.83 -16.28
C ASP A 30 -6.99 -15.98 -16.66
N ASP A 31 -5.70 -15.73 -16.89
CA ASP A 31 -4.71 -16.76 -17.27
C ASP A 31 -3.56 -16.99 -16.29
N THR A 32 -3.52 -16.32 -15.13
CA THR A 32 -2.43 -16.52 -14.16
C THR A 32 -2.96 -17.18 -12.89
N LYS A 33 -2.46 -18.39 -12.56
CA LYS A 33 -2.68 -18.97 -11.23
C LYS A 33 -1.87 -18.16 -10.20
N GLY A 34 -2.54 -17.40 -9.34
CA GLY A 34 -1.87 -16.67 -8.27
C GLY A 34 -2.73 -15.67 -7.52
N LEU A 35 -2.23 -15.25 -6.36
CA LEU A 35 -2.74 -14.12 -5.60
C LEU A 35 -1.81 -12.93 -5.83
N VAL A 36 -2.39 -11.78 -6.21
CA VAL A 36 -1.65 -10.53 -6.31
C VAL A 36 -1.99 -9.67 -5.11
N LYS A 37 -0.95 -9.09 -4.51
CA LYS A 37 -1.08 -8.09 -3.45
C LYS A 37 -0.90 -6.70 -4.07
N THR A 38 -1.87 -5.83 -3.85
CA THR A 38 -1.80 -4.42 -4.24
C THR A 38 -1.89 -3.55 -2.99
N THR A 39 -1.06 -2.52 -2.90
CA THR A 39 -1.00 -1.62 -1.73
C THR A 39 -1.32 -0.20 -2.17
N LYS A 40 -2.20 0.48 -1.44
CA LYS A 40 -2.51 1.90 -1.61
C LYS A 40 -2.22 2.64 -0.30
N MET A 41 -1.50 3.74 -0.40
CA MET A 41 -1.25 4.67 0.70
C MET A 41 -2.07 5.94 0.48
N THR A 42 -2.68 6.47 1.54
CA THR A 42 -3.38 7.75 1.54
C THR A 42 -2.89 8.54 2.74
N PHE A 43 -2.46 9.79 2.53
CA PHE A 43 -2.02 10.68 3.60
C PHE A 43 -3.17 11.62 3.98
N PHE A 44 -3.35 11.85 5.27
CA PHE A 44 -4.28 12.82 5.80
C PHE A 44 -3.54 14.13 6.05
N GLY A 45 -3.91 15.17 5.30
CA GLY A 45 -3.27 16.48 5.33
C GLY A 45 -2.17 16.65 4.29
N LYS A 46 -1.61 17.86 4.23
CA LYS A 46 -0.43 18.14 3.40
C LYS A 46 0.79 17.48 4.03
N ASN A 47 1.58 16.76 3.23
CA ASN A 47 2.84 16.15 3.66
C ASN A 47 3.91 17.26 3.77
N GLU A 48 3.72 18.13 4.76
CA GLU A 48 4.47 19.37 5.00
C GLU A 48 4.89 19.43 6.48
N GLY A 49 5.98 20.14 6.77
CA GLY A 49 6.52 20.28 8.13
C GLY A 49 7.67 19.33 8.47
N ALA A 50 8.15 19.40 9.71
CA ALA A 50 9.36 18.70 10.17
C ALA A 50 9.26 17.16 10.11
N ASN A 51 8.05 16.61 10.08
CA ASN A 51 7.79 15.17 10.00
C ASN A 51 7.38 14.72 8.59
N LYS A 52 7.69 15.52 7.56
CA LYS A 52 7.42 15.17 6.17
C LYS A 52 8.03 13.81 5.82
N VAL A 53 7.22 12.94 5.21
CA VAL A 53 7.67 11.61 4.79
C VAL A 53 8.02 11.65 3.31
N ASP A 54 9.30 11.48 2.97
CA ASP A 54 9.68 11.17 1.59
C ASP A 54 9.24 9.75 1.26
N THR A 55 8.25 9.64 0.37
CA THR A 55 7.65 8.35 0.03
C THR A 55 8.58 7.49 -0.82
N ALA A 56 9.42 8.10 -1.67
CA ALA A 56 10.37 7.39 -2.52
C ALA A 56 11.50 6.78 -1.68
N GLU A 57 12.08 7.56 -0.77
CA GLU A 57 13.11 7.07 0.15
C GLU A 57 12.59 5.95 1.05
N MET A 58 11.35 6.10 1.55
CA MET A 58 10.71 5.08 2.37
C MET A 58 10.52 3.76 1.62
N PHE A 59 10.06 3.79 0.37
CA PHE A 59 9.90 2.58 -0.43
C PHE A 59 11.24 1.93 -0.79
N ALA A 60 12.29 2.72 -1.03
CA ALA A 60 13.64 2.19 -1.21
C ALA A 60 14.10 1.42 0.04
N ARG A 61 13.99 2.01 1.23
CA ARG A 61 14.34 1.34 2.50
C ARG A 61 13.55 0.05 2.75
N VAL A 62 12.27 0.03 2.41
CA VAL A 62 11.45 -1.19 2.57
C VAL A 62 11.92 -2.28 1.60
N ARG A 63 12.18 -1.94 0.34
CA ARG A 63 12.69 -2.89 -0.66
C ARG A 63 14.01 -3.50 -0.19
N ASP A 64 14.95 -2.68 0.26
CA ASP A 64 16.28 -3.13 0.65
C ASP A 64 16.25 -3.99 1.94
N ARG A 65 15.29 -3.76 2.84
CA ARG A 65 15.12 -4.56 4.07
C ARG A 65 14.59 -5.99 3.82
N TYR A 66 13.88 -6.19 2.71
CA TYR A 66 13.22 -7.47 2.37
C TYR A 66 13.76 -8.10 1.09
N ALA A 67 14.86 -7.58 0.55
CA ALA A 67 15.66 -8.22 -0.49
C ALA A 67 16.62 -9.24 0.16
#